data_AF-A0A529HNX5-F1
#
_entry.id   AF-A0A529HNX5-F1
#
_cell.length_a   1.000
_cell.length_b   1.000
_cell.length_c   1.000
_cell.angle_alpha   90.00
_cell.angle_beta   90.00
_cell.angle_gamma   90.00
#
_symmetry.space_group_name_H-M   'P 1'
#
loop_
_entity.id
_entity.type
_entity.pdbx_description
1 polymer ?
#
loop_
_entity_poly.entity_id
_entity_poly.type
_entity_poly.pdbx_seq_one_letter_code
_entity_poly.pdbx_strand_id
1 'polypeptide(L)' 'VVKTIRTGAGAHGVAVSDDGAFVFVTNIVDGTVSLISVKDQAVLKSYAVGKGPNGITFQAPQPVPGDAG' A
#
# COMPACT_ATOMS: atom_id res chain seq x y z
N VAL A 1 -18.59 0.09 -10.95
CA VAL A 1 -17.20 -0.40 -10.79
C VAL A 1 -16.44 -0.08 -12.07
N VAL A 2 -15.26 0.53 -11.98
CA VAL A 2 -14.45 0.89 -13.16
C VAL A 2 -13.39 -0.20 -13.47
N LYS A 3 -12.76 -0.77 -12.44
CA LYS A 3 -11.85 -1.91 -12.55
C LYS A 3 -11.76 -2.65 -11.22
N THR A 4 -11.58 -3.97 -11.26
CA THR A 4 -11.24 -4.78 -10.09
C THR A 4 -9.75 -5.11 -10.15
N ILE A 5 -9.01 -4.76 -9.09
CA ILE A 5 -7.59 -5.09 -8.94
C ILE A 5 -7.48 -6.19 -7.90
N ARG A 6 -6.82 -7.30 -8.24
CA ARG A 6 -6.66 -8.44 -7.35
C ARG A 6 -5.36 -8.29 -6.54
N THR A 7 -5.48 -8.21 -5.21
CA THR A 7 -4.37 -8.17 -4.25
C THR A 7 -4.09 -9.57 -3.71
N GLY A 8 -3.80 -9.74 -2.41
CA GLY A 8 -3.76 -11.02 -1.72
C GLY A 8 -5.11 -11.40 -1.07
N ALA A 9 -5.18 -12.61 -0.51
CA ALA A 9 -6.34 -13.10 0.21
C ALA A 9 -6.59 -12.31 1.50
N GLY A 10 -7.86 -12.02 1.76
CA GLY A 10 -8.28 -11.25 2.93
C GLY A 10 -7.86 -9.78 2.85
N ALA A 11 -7.99 -9.15 1.69
CA ALA A 11 -7.87 -7.69 1.58
C ALA A 11 -8.75 -7.00 2.65
N HIS A 12 -8.15 -6.12 3.46
CA HIS A 12 -8.82 -5.60 4.66
C HIS A 12 -8.60 -4.09 4.86
N GLY A 13 -7.39 -3.67 5.25
CA GLY A 13 -7.04 -2.27 5.46
C GLY A 13 -6.54 -1.60 4.18
N VAL A 14 -6.81 -0.31 4.03
CA VAL A 14 -6.38 0.51 2.89
C VAL A 14 -5.79 1.84 3.38
N ALA A 15 -4.68 2.26 2.76
CA ALA A 15 -4.11 3.60 2.90
C ALA A 15 -3.68 4.13 1.52
N VAL A 16 -3.62 5.45 1.37
CA VAL A 16 -3.25 6.14 0.12
C VAL A 16 -2.06 7.05 0.41
N SER A 17 -1.13 7.19 -0.54
CA SER A 17 -0.06 8.18 -0.44
C SER A 17 -0.59 9.61 -0.51
N ASP A 18 0.16 10.58 0.03
CA ASP A 18 -0.25 11.99 0.09
C ASP A 18 -0.52 12.59 -1.30
N ASP A 19 0.21 12.15 -2.31
CA ASP A 19 0.07 12.55 -3.72
C ASP A 19 -1.02 11.77 -4.49
N GLY A 20 -1.65 10.78 -3.85
CA GLY A 20 -2.65 9.92 -4.48
C GLY A 20 -2.10 8.96 -5.55
N ALA A 21 -0.79 8.86 -5.73
CA ALA A 21 -0.19 8.02 -6.76
C ALA A 21 -0.25 6.52 -6.41
N PHE A 22 -0.27 6.20 -5.12
CA PHE A 22 -0.17 4.83 -4.61
C PHE A 22 -1.26 4.49 -3.60
N VAL A 23 -1.73 3.23 -3.67
CA VAL A 23 -2.62 2.63 -2.68
C VAL A 23 -1.94 1.42 -2.06
N PHE A 24 -2.06 1.29 -0.75
CA PHE A 24 -1.52 0.17 0.03
C PHE A 24 -2.69 -0.62 0.62
N VAL A 25 -2.70 -1.93 0.42
CA VAL A 25 -3.75 -2.82 0.94
C VAL A 25 -3.14 -3.91 1.79
N THR A 26 -3.59 -4.06 3.03
CA THR A 26 -3.23 -5.21 3.87
C THR A 26 -4.07 -6.42 3.48
N ASN A 27 -3.41 -7.58 3.36
CA ASN A 27 -4.04 -8.86 3.06
C ASN A 27 -3.90 -9.75 4.30
N ILE A 28 -4.94 -9.76 5.16
CA ILE A 28 -4.88 -10.31 6.53
C ILE A 28 -4.60 -11.82 6.55
N VAL A 29 -5.10 -12.55 5.55
CA VAL A 29 -4.93 -14.01 5.43
C VAL A 29 -3.57 -14.34 4.84
N ASP A 30 -3.15 -13.62 3.78
CA ASP A 30 -1.88 -13.88 3.10
C ASP A 30 -0.64 -13.38 3.87
N GLY A 31 -0.82 -12.48 4.83
CA GLY A 31 0.29 -11.89 5.57
C GLY A 31 1.15 -10.95 4.72
N THR A 32 0.50 -10.24 3.79
CA THR A 32 1.18 -9.33 2.86
C THR A 32 0.56 -7.94 2.83
N VAL A 33 1.30 -6.96 2.30
CA VAL A 33 0.79 -5.65 1.88
C VAL A 33 0.99 -5.49 0.38
N SER A 34 -0.06 -5.19 -0.35
CA SER A 34 0.01 -4.89 -1.79
C SER A 34 0.18 -3.38 -2.02
N LEU A 35 1.18 -3.00 -2.82
CA LEU A 35 1.36 -1.66 -3.39
C LEU A 35 0.71 -1.61 -4.76
N ILE A 36 -0.18 -0.65 -4.97
CA ILE A 36 -0.97 -0.47 -6.19
C ILE A 36 -0.65 0.90 -6.79
N SER A 37 -0.36 0.94 -8.09
CA SER A 37 -0.30 2.18 -8.88
C SER A 37 -1.71 2.62 -9.23
N VAL A 38 -2.08 3.86 -8.90
CA VAL A 38 -3.38 4.43 -9.28
C VAL A 38 -3.44 4.69 -10.79
N LYS A 39 -2.34 5.19 -11.37
CA LYS A 39 -2.23 5.47 -12.81
C LYS A 39 -2.40 4.21 -13.65
N ASP A 40 -1.68 3.14 -13.30
CA ASP A 40 -1.66 1.90 -14.08
C ASP A 40 -2.80 0.96 -13.66
N GLN A 41 -3.45 1.27 -12.53
CA GLN A 41 -4.49 0.48 -11.91
C GLN A 41 -4.05 -0.98 -11.75
N ALA A 42 -2.84 -1.19 -11.21
CA ALA A 42 -2.20 -2.49 -11.13
C ALA A 42 -1.38 -2.62 -9.84
N VAL A 43 -1.25 -3.85 -9.34
CA VAL A 43 -0.35 -4.16 -8.22
C VAL A 43 1.09 -4.10 -8.75
N LEU A 44 1.88 -3.18 -8.19
CA LEU A 44 3.30 -3.06 -8.50
C LEU A 44 4.15 -4.02 -7.68
N LYS A 45 3.78 -4.25 -6.42
CA LYS A 45 4.55 -5.09 -5.50
C LYS A 45 3.68 -5.68 -4.40
N SER A 46 4.10 -6.83 -3.89
CA SER A 46 3.57 -7.44 -2.67
C SER A 46 4.70 -7.62 -1.67
N TYR A 47 4.51 -7.11 -0.46
CA TYR A 47 5.49 -7.16 0.63
C TYR A 47 5.02 -8.17 1.68
N ALA A 48 5.86 -9.14 2.03
CA ALA A 48 5.60 -10.00 3.18
C ALA A 48 5.79 -9.21 4.48
N VAL A 49 4.78 -9.21 5.35
CA VAL A 49 4.79 -8.46 6.62
C VAL A 49 4.51 -9.32 7.85
N GLY A 50 4.23 -10.61 7.66
CA GLY A 50 3.89 -11.54 8.74
C GLY A 50 2.38 -11.68 8.92
N LYS A 51 1.95 -12.37 9.98
CA LYS A 51 0.56 -12.81 10.15
C LYS A 51 -0.36 -11.67 10.55
N GLY A 52 -1.56 -11.65 9.96
CA GLY A 52 -2.68 -10.82 10.40
C GLY A 52 -2.52 -9.30 10.24
N PRO A 53 -1.90 -8.76 9.17
CA PRO A 53 -1.90 -7.32 8.96
C PRO A 53 -3.34 -6.81 8.79
N ASN A 54 -3.71 -5.80 9.58
CA ASN A 54 -5.07 -5.26 9.61
C ASN A 54 -5.08 -3.77 9.25
N GLY A 55 -5.07 -2.87 10.22
CA GLY A 55 -5.00 -1.43 9.98
C GLY A 55 -3.65 -1.01 9.39
N ILE A 56 -3.66 0.00 8.53
CA ILE A 56 -2.45 0.55 7.90
C ILE A 56 -2.59 2.07 7.79
N THR A 57 -1.48 2.78 7.97
CA THR A 57 -1.34 4.20 7.67
C THR A 57 -0.14 4.41 6.75
N PHE A 58 -0.14 5.53 6.03
CA PHE A 58 0.97 5.96 5.21
C PHE A 58 1.68 7.12 5.90
N GLN A 59 3.00 7.18 5.76
CA GLN A 59 3.81 8.34 6.13
C GLN A 59 4.84 8.54 5.03
N ALA A 60 4.84 9.72 4.41
CA ALA A 60 5.90 10.09 3.49
C ALA A 60 7.24 10.13 4.23
N PRO A 61 8.35 9.72 3.59
CA PRO A 61 9.69 9.93 4.13
C PRO A 61 9.81 11.39 4.58
N GLN A 62 10.18 11.60 5.85
CA GLN A 62 10.43 12.96 6.33
C GLN A 62 11.70 13.48 5.64
N PRO A 63 11.71 14.71 5.11
CA PRO A 63 12.95 15.35 4.70
C PRO A 63 13.92 15.30 5.87
N VAL A 64 15.13 14.78 5.66
CA VAL A 64 16.16 14.79 6.70
C VAL A 64 16.57 16.25 6.91
N PRO A 65 16.42 16.83 8.12
CA PRO A 65 16.85 18.19 8.36
C PRO A 65 18.37 18.29 8.14
N GLY A 66 18.79 19.09 7.14
CA GLY A 66 20.20 19.28 6.78
C GLY A 66 20.56 18.94 5.32
N ASP A 67 19.66 18.29 4.57
CA ASP A 67 19.88 17.97 3.15
C ASP A 67 19.49 19.10 2.18
N ALA A 68 18.95 20.21 2.70
CA ALA A 68 18.82 21.46 1.96
C ALA A 68 20.14 22.23 2.11
N GLY A 69 21.03 22.03 1.14
CA GLY A 69 22.28 22.80 1.00
C GLY A 69 22.05 24.29 0.77
#